data_AF-A0AAE0WEJ6-F1
#
_entry.id   AF-A0AAE0WEJ6-F1
#
_cell.length_a   1.000
_cell.length_b   1.000
_cell.length_c   1.000
_cell.angle_alpha   90.00
_cell.angle_beta   90.00
_cell.angle_gamma   90.00
#
_symmetry.space_group_name_H-M   'P 1'
#
loop_
_entity.id
_entity.type
_entity.pdbx_description
1 polymer ?
#
loop_
_entity_poly.entity_id
_entity_poly.type
_entity_poly.pdbx_seq_one_letter_code
_entity_poly.pdbx_strand_id
1 'polypeptide(L)'
;MYVQAKKLYNTYWHGYFNGDILLTDGFLETLEYVSSVSDNFPNASILIIGRRINVLNVTSEEVRKINGIIETAKSRGSLFEIDAEDYFITNKFFPWEQIPAFVIGRAGYDNWIVGHARCDLGTIVVDATETLTVVHQTTSKGGNKEGFAHLNKKYNFELMQRLKLPKRFLHGLTTCAEWRTFRTIKTRRIELVRRDDLHKNCKCKK
;
A
#
# COMPACT_ATOMS: atom_id res chain seq x y z
N MET A 1 -3.04 8.55 -13.12
CA MET A 1 -2.69 7.16 -13.50
C MET A 1 -3.91 6.24 -13.45
N TYR A 2 -4.48 5.92 -12.28
CA TYR A 2 -5.59 4.97 -12.17
C TYR A 2 -6.85 5.34 -12.96
N VAL A 3 -7.23 6.62 -13.00
CA VAL A 3 -8.37 7.09 -13.82
C VAL A 3 -8.20 6.73 -15.30
N GLN A 4 -6.96 6.76 -15.81
CA GLN A 4 -6.66 6.37 -17.18
C GLN A 4 -6.61 4.84 -17.32
N ALA A 5 -6.00 4.13 -16.38
CA ALA A 5 -5.95 2.67 -16.39
C ALA A 5 -7.36 2.05 -16.42
N LYS A 6 -8.29 2.52 -15.56
CA LYS A 6 -9.68 2.07 -15.52
C LYS A 6 -10.47 2.35 -16.81
N LYS A 7 -10.07 3.38 -17.58
CA LYS A 7 -10.68 3.68 -18.89
C LYS A 7 -10.20 2.73 -19.99
N LEU A 8 -8.96 2.24 -19.88
CA LEU A 8 -8.33 1.40 -20.90
C LEU A 8 -8.55 -0.09 -20.64
N TYR A 9 -8.69 -0.50 -19.38
CA TYR A 9 -8.76 -1.91 -18.99
C TYR A 9 -9.95 -2.17 -18.07
N ASN A 10 -10.83 -3.09 -18.48
CA ASN A 10 -11.94 -3.55 -17.67
C ASN A 10 -11.51 -4.78 -16.84
N THR A 11 -10.71 -4.55 -15.81
CA THR A 11 -10.23 -5.59 -14.89
C THR A 11 -10.79 -5.39 -13.49
N TYR A 12 -10.88 -6.48 -12.71
CA TYR A 12 -11.33 -6.37 -11.32
C TYR A 12 -10.30 -5.67 -10.44
N TRP A 13 -9.01 -5.93 -10.63
CA TRP A 13 -7.92 -5.31 -9.86
C TRP A 13 -7.13 -4.30 -10.70
N HIS A 14 -6.68 -3.23 -10.05
CA HIS A 14 -5.73 -2.25 -10.56
C HIS A 14 -4.63 -2.02 -9.51
N GLY A 15 -3.37 -2.14 -9.92
CA GLY A 15 -2.21 -1.98 -9.04
C GLY A 15 -1.32 -0.79 -9.41
N TYR A 16 -0.69 -0.19 -8.41
CA TYR A 16 0.42 0.75 -8.52
C TYR A 16 1.53 0.24 -7.63
N PHE A 17 2.75 0.29 -8.12
CA PHE A 17 3.97 -0.01 -7.39
C PHE A 17 5.01 1.02 -7.80
N ASN A 18 5.82 1.49 -6.85
CA ASN A 18 7.04 2.22 -7.20
C ASN A 18 7.96 1.33 -8.05
N GLY A 19 8.71 1.93 -8.99
CA GLY A 19 9.48 1.21 -10.00
C GLY A 19 10.70 0.44 -9.47
N ASP A 20 11.07 0.66 -8.22
CA ASP A 20 12.18 0.03 -7.49
C ASP A 20 11.72 -1.10 -6.55
N ILE A 21 10.45 -1.49 -6.64
CA ILE A 21 9.88 -2.63 -5.91
C ILE A 21 10.12 -3.96 -6.64
N LEU A 22 10.45 -4.98 -5.87
CA LEU A 22 10.43 -6.38 -6.26
C LEU A 22 9.33 -7.13 -5.50
N LEU A 23 8.55 -7.91 -6.24
CA LEU A 23 7.44 -8.72 -5.71
C LEU A 23 7.85 -10.18 -5.58
N THR A 24 7.16 -10.90 -4.70
CA THR A 24 7.30 -12.35 -4.52
C THR A 24 5.97 -13.06 -4.81
N ASP A 25 5.94 -14.39 -4.73
CA ASP A 25 4.74 -15.21 -4.96
C ASP A 25 3.57 -14.81 -4.04
N GLY A 26 3.86 -14.19 -2.89
CA GLY A 26 2.84 -13.66 -1.99
C GLY A 26 1.90 -12.63 -2.62
N PHE A 27 2.30 -11.99 -3.74
CA PHE A 27 1.43 -11.09 -4.51
C PHE A 27 0.20 -11.76 -5.09
N LEU A 28 0.40 -12.79 -5.91
CA LEU A 28 -0.71 -13.48 -6.53
C LEU A 28 -1.53 -14.22 -5.47
N GLU A 29 -0.87 -14.92 -4.54
CA GLU A 29 -1.57 -15.65 -3.47
C GLU A 29 -2.46 -14.74 -2.61
N THR A 30 -1.97 -13.55 -2.25
CA THR A 30 -2.77 -12.58 -1.46
C THR A 30 -3.95 -12.07 -2.27
N LEU A 31 -3.74 -11.71 -3.54
CA LEU A 31 -4.82 -11.20 -4.39
C LEU A 31 -5.89 -12.25 -4.68
N GLU A 32 -5.48 -13.48 -4.98
CA GLU A 32 -6.40 -14.60 -5.19
C GLU A 32 -7.23 -14.86 -3.93
N TYR A 33 -6.59 -14.88 -2.76
CA TYR A 33 -7.30 -15.07 -1.51
C TYR A 33 -8.30 -13.93 -1.23
N VAL A 34 -7.88 -12.66 -1.32
CA VAL A 34 -8.78 -11.52 -1.11
C VAL A 34 -9.92 -11.52 -2.12
N SER A 35 -9.67 -11.95 -3.36
CA SER A 35 -10.74 -12.13 -4.37
C SER A 35 -11.73 -13.21 -3.95
N SER A 36 -11.24 -14.35 -3.46
CA SER A 36 -12.09 -15.48 -3.04
C SER A 36 -13.03 -15.15 -1.88
N VAL A 37 -12.65 -14.20 -1.02
CA VAL A 37 -13.49 -13.73 0.10
C VAL A 37 -14.22 -12.43 -0.20
N SER A 38 -14.07 -11.86 -1.40
CA SER A 38 -14.69 -10.59 -1.78
C SER A 38 -16.22 -10.66 -1.86
N ASP A 39 -16.79 -11.86 -2.04
CA ASP A 39 -18.23 -12.09 -1.98
C ASP A 39 -18.83 -11.78 -0.60
N ASN A 40 -18.02 -11.78 0.47
CA ASN A 40 -18.43 -11.31 1.79
C ASN A 40 -18.63 -9.79 1.85
N PHE A 41 -18.16 -9.07 0.82
CA PHE A 41 -18.20 -7.61 0.71
C PHE A 41 -18.76 -7.19 -0.65
N PRO A 42 -20.02 -7.52 -0.96
CA PRO A 42 -20.57 -7.32 -2.29
C PRO A 42 -20.55 -5.84 -2.68
N ASN A 43 -19.94 -5.55 -3.83
CA ASN A 43 -19.75 -4.19 -4.38
C ASN A 43 -18.98 -3.22 -3.47
N ALA A 44 -18.27 -3.70 -2.45
CA ALA A 44 -17.45 -2.84 -1.61
C ALA A 44 -16.20 -2.37 -2.36
N SER A 45 -15.81 -1.11 -2.14
CA SER A 45 -14.48 -0.62 -2.49
C SER A 45 -13.45 -1.33 -1.61
N ILE A 46 -12.40 -1.87 -2.22
CA ILE A 46 -11.27 -2.51 -1.53
C ILE A 46 -9.98 -1.79 -1.91
N LEU A 47 -9.16 -1.49 -0.91
CA LEU A 47 -7.81 -0.98 -1.06
C LEU A 47 -6.84 -1.85 -0.25
N ILE A 48 -5.89 -2.48 -0.93
CA ILE A 48 -4.82 -3.26 -0.33
C ILE A 48 -3.55 -2.41 -0.34
N ILE A 49 -2.93 -2.30 0.84
CA ILE A 49 -1.70 -1.57 1.13
C ILE A 49 -0.78 -2.46 1.98
N GLY A 50 0.38 -1.94 2.42
CA GLY A 50 1.28 -2.66 3.28
C GLY A 50 2.70 -2.11 3.25
N ARG A 51 3.49 -2.56 4.22
CA ARG A 51 4.85 -2.08 4.43
C ARG A 51 5.81 -2.85 3.54
N ARG A 52 6.76 -2.12 2.96
CA ARG A 52 7.89 -2.70 2.24
C ARG A 52 9.03 -3.10 3.18
N ILE A 53 9.91 -3.95 2.68
CA ILE A 53 11.19 -4.31 3.28
C ILE A 53 12.29 -3.62 2.50
N ASN A 54 12.99 -2.69 3.13
CA ASN A 54 14.15 -2.05 2.53
C ASN A 54 15.34 -3.02 2.52
N VAL A 55 16.00 -3.13 1.38
CA VAL A 55 17.23 -3.91 1.22
C VAL A 55 18.28 -3.05 0.52
N LEU A 56 19.47 -2.94 1.11
CA LEU A 56 20.53 -2.02 0.67
C LEU A 56 21.45 -2.65 -0.38
N ASN A 57 21.61 -2.07 -1.56
CA ASN A 57 22.48 -2.59 -2.61
C ASN A 57 22.14 -4.04 -2.98
N VAL A 58 20.90 -4.25 -3.41
CA VAL A 58 20.46 -5.51 -4.03
C VAL A 58 21.24 -5.72 -5.33
N THR A 59 21.75 -6.93 -5.54
CA THR A 59 22.46 -7.32 -6.76
C THR A 59 21.54 -8.08 -7.72
N SER A 60 21.87 -8.06 -9.02
CA SER A 60 21.09 -8.77 -10.04
C SER A 60 21.07 -10.29 -9.83
N GLU A 61 22.13 -10.87 -9.23
CA GLU A 61 22.19 -12.31 -8.96
C GLU A 61 21.27 -12.70 -7.79
N GLU A 62 21.25 -11.90 -6.71
CA GLU A 62 20.34 -12.10 -5.57
C GLU A 62 18.86 -12.14 -6.00
N VAL A 63 18.48 -11.39 -7.04
CA VAL A 63 17.08 -11.23 -7.47
C VAL A 63 16.75 -11.94 -8.77
N ARG A 64 17.65 -12.78 -9.25
CA ARG A 64 17.44 -13.58 -10.46
C ARG A 64 16.26 -14.55 -10.33
N LYS A 65 15.97 -14.99 -9.11
CA LYS A 65 14.86 -15.90 -8.76
C LYS A 65 14.07 -15.33 -7.59
N ILE A 66 12.77 -15.62 -7.53
CA ILE A 66 11.89 -15.19 -6.45
C ILE A 66 12.39 -15.65 -5.07
N ASN A 67 12.89 -16.87 -4.96
CA ASN A 67 13.49 -17.36 -3.70
C ASN A 67 14.67 -16.50 -3.24
N GLY A 68 15.50 -16.02 -4.17
CA GLY A 68 16.62 -15.13 -3.84
C GLY A 68 16.16 -13.77 -3.31
N ILE A 69 15.06 -13.22 -3.85
CA ILE A 69 14.41 -12.00 -3.32
C ILE A 69 13.98 -12.23 -1.86
N ILE A 70 13.31 -13.36 -1.59
CA ILE A 70 12.84 -13.72 -0.25
C ILE A 70 14.01 -13.91 0.73
N GLU A 71 15.05 -14.63 0.31
CA GLU A 71 16.24 -14.89 1.12
C GLU A 71 17.00 -13.59 1.44
N THR A 72 17.13 -12.69 0.46
CA THR A 72 17.78 -11.38 0.65
C THR A 72 16.98 -10.51 1.61
N ALA A 73 15.65 -10.49 1.47
CA ALA A 73 14.77 -9.76 2.40
C ALA A 73 14.89 -10.28 3.83
N LYS A 74 14.95 -11.61 4.01
CA LYS A 74 15.09 -12.25 5.33
C LYS A 74 16.47 -12.05 5.96
N SER A 75 17.54 -12.10 5.16
CA SER A 75 18.91 -12.06 5.67
C SER A 75 19.34 -10.68 6.11
N ARG A 76 18.93 -9.64 5.37
CA ARG A 76 19.43 -8.26 5.58
C ARG A 76 18.40 -7.17 5.32
N GLY A 77 17.13 -7.52 5.12
CA GLY A 77 16.07 -6.57 4.95
C GLY A 77 15.61 -5.95 6.27
N SER A 78 15.00 -4.76 6.18
CA SER A 78 14.37 -4.09 7.32
C SER A 78 12.97 -3.63 6.93
N LEU A 79 11.96 -4.07 7.69
CA LEU A 79 10.58 -3.65 7.49
C LEU A 79 10.45 -2.14 7.73
N PHE A 80 10.02 -1.40 6.71
CA PHE A 80 10.07 0.05 6.71
C PHE A 80 8.88 0.69 7.43
N GLU A 81 8.90 2.01 7.60
CA GLU A 81 7.94 2.81 8.37
C GLU A 81 6.47 2.55 7.99
N ILE A 82 5.57 2.72 8.96
CA ILE A 82 4.11 2.48 8.83
C ILE A 82 3.37 3.59 8.07
N ASP A 83 4.08 4.64 7.69
CA ASP A 83 3.57 5.83 7.01
C ASP A 83 4.14 5.96 5.60
N ALA A 84 4.78 4.92 5.06
CA ALA A 84 5.34 4.94 3.72
C ALA A 84 4.71 3.85 2.86
N GLU A 85 3.72 4.23 2.07
CA GLU A 85 2.99 3.32 1.18
C GLU A 85 3.55 3.44 -0.24
N ASP A 86 4.27 2.41 -0.69
CA ASP A 86 4.91 2.39 -2.00
C ASP A 86 4.11 1.60 -3.04
N TYR A 87 2.96 1.06 -2.64
CA TYR A 87 2.02 0.42 -3.52
C TYR A 87 0.58 0.63 -3.08
N PHE A 88 -0.34 0.58 -4.05
CA PHE A 88 -1.77 0.54 -3.81
C PHE A 88 -2.36 -0.50 -4.75
N ILE A 89 -3.22 -1.38 -4.26
CA ILE A 89 -3.99 -2.28 -5.12
C ILE A 89 -5.46 -2.08 -4.81
N THR A 90 -6.21 -1.62 -5.79
CA THR A 90 -7.63 -1.32 -5.64
C THR A 90 -8.47 -2.22 -6.51
N ASN A 91 -9.63 -2.62 -6.04
CA ASN A 91 -10.61 -3.23 -6.93
C ASN A 91 -11.28 -2.17 -7.83
N LYS A 92 -12.07 -2.62 -8.81
CA LYS A 92 -12.74 -1.75 -9.78
C LYS A 92 -13.72 -0.75 -9.15
N PHE A 93 -14.18 -1.00 -7.92
CA PHE A 93 -15.13 -0.16 -7.20
C PHE A 93 -14.47 1.03 -6.49
N PHE A 94 -13.14 1.05 -6.34
CA PHE A 94 -12.46 2.19 -5.71
C PHE A 94 -12.63 3.48 -6.54
N PRO A 95 -13.13 4.57 -5.94
CA PRO A 95 -13.53 5.78 -6.66
C PRO A 95 -12.34 6.74 -6.84
N TRP A 96 -11.40 6.39 -7.72
CA TRP A 96 -10.21 7.20 -8.00
C TRP A 96 -10.52 8.63 -8.46
N GLU A 97 -11.71 8.87 -9.01
CA GLU A 97 -12.22 10.20 -9.36
C GLU A 97 -12.47 11.12 -8.16
N GLN A 98 -12.61 10.57 -6.94
CA GLN A 98 -12.71 11.34 -5.70
C GLN A 98 -11.35 11.67 -5.10
N ILE A 99 -10.26 11.11 -5.64
CA ILE A 99 -8.91 11.41 -5.20
C ILE A 99 -8.40 12.65 -5.94
N PRO A 100 -7.93 13.70 -5.23
CA PRO A 100 -7.31 14.85 -5.85
C PRO A 100 -6.14 14.47 -6.76
N ALA A 101 -5.83 15.32 -7.74
CA ALA A 101 -4.70 15.15 -8.65
C ALA A 101 -3.34 15.41 -7.95
N PHE A 102 -3.00 14.57 -6.97
CA PHE A 102 -1.71 14.60 -6.30
C PHE A 102 -0.57 14.26 -7.26
N VAL A 103 0.59 14.85 -6.97
CA VAL A 103 1.83 14.50 -7.66
C VAL A 103 2.45 13.30 -6.93
N ILE A 104 2.57 12.20 -7.64
CA ILE A 104 3.25 10.99 -7.17
C ILE A 104 4.73 11.33 -6.89
N GLY A 105 5.28 10.79 -5.80
CA GLY A 105 6.66 11.09 -5.37
C GLY A 105 6.81 12.43 -4.61
N ARG A 106 5.71 13.07 -4.19
CA ARG A 106 5.73 14.21 -3.25
C ARG A 106 5.02 13.82 -1.97
N ALA A 107 5.57 14.22 -0.83
CA ALA A 107 5.12 13.73 0.48
C ALA A 107 3.62 13.95 0.73
N GLY A 108 3.01 12.98 1.42
CA GLY A 108 1.68 13.07 2.02
C GLY A 108 0.51 12.54 1.19
N TYR A 109 0.67 12.30 -0.13
CA TYR A 109 -0.44 11.77 -0.94
C TYR A 109 -0.85 10.37 -0.49
N ASP A 110 0.12 9.54 -0.15
CA ASP A 110 -0.01 8.15 0.24
C ASP A 110 -0.88 8.01 1.49
N ASN A 111 -0.45 8.56 2.63
CA ASN A 111 -1.25 8.44 3.85
C ASN A 111 -2.56 9.23 3.73
N TRP A 112 -2.61 10.31 2.94
CA TRP A 112 -3.88 10.99 2.73
C TRP A 112 -4.88 10.08 2.00
N ILE A 113 -4.47 9.38 0.93
CA ILE A 113 -5.33 8.45 0.19
C ILE A 113 -5.84 7.34 1.10
N VAL A 114 -4.96 6.69 1.87
CA VAL A 114 -5.36 5.63 2.81
C VAL A 114 -6.33 6.16 3.86
N GLY A 115 -6.00 7.29 4.49
CA GLY A 115 -6.85 7.87 5.52
C GLY A 115 -8.21 8.35 5.00
N HIS A 116 -8.27 8.86 3.77
CA HIS A 116 -9.51 9.23 3.10
C HIS A 116 -10.35 7.99 2.73
N ALA A 117 -9.72 6.95 2.21
CA ALA A 117 -10.36 5.68 1.91
C ALA A 117 -11.04 5.07 3.14
N ARG A 118 -10.34 5.08 4.29
CA ARG A 118 -10.85 4.58 5.57
C ARG A 118 -11.98 5.43 6.14
N CYS A 119 -11.78 6.75 6.21
CA CYS A 119 -12.65 7.61 7.01
C CYS A 119 -13.80 8.25 6.24
N ASP A 120 -13.69 8.36 4.91
CA ASP A 120 -14.63 9.14 4.10
C ASP A 120 -15.29 8.29 3.01
N LEU A 121 -14.60 7.28 2.46
CA LEU A 121 -15.11 6.49 1.32
C LEU A 121 -15.77 5.15 1.71
N GLY A 122 -15.74 4.77 2.99
CA GLY A 122 -16.22 3.46 3.45
C GLY A 122 -15.49 2.27 2.79
N THR A 123 -14.23 2.48 2.38
CA THR A 123 -13.42 1.45 1.71
C THR A 123 -12.92 0.43 2.72
N ILE A 124 -12.93 -0.84 2.32
CA ILE A 124 -12.27 -1.92 3.05
C ILE A 124 -10.77 -1.79 2.80
N VAL A 125 -10.06 -1.29 3.80
CA VAL A 125 -8.60 -1.17 3.72
C VAL A 125 -7.94 -2.38 4.37
N VAL A 126 -7.10 -3.05 3.58
CA VAL A 126 -6.42 -4.29 3.94
C VAL A 126 -4.92 -4.04 4.01
N ASP A 127 -4.34 -4.27 5.19
CA ASP A 127 -2.90 -4.36 5.37
C ASP A 127 -2.41 -5.77 4.99
N ALA A 128 -1.67 -5.85 3.88
CA ALA A 128 -1.12 -7.09 3.37
C ALA A 128 0.34 -7.37 3.77
N THR A 129 0.91 -6.58 4.69
CA THR A 129 2.33 -6.66 5.08
C THR A 129 2.80 -8.09 5.40
N GLU A 130 1.97 -8.93 6.01
CA GLU A 130 2.38 -10.27 6.45
C GLU A 130 2.30 -11.35 5.35
N THR A 131 1.55 -11.12 4.28
CA THR A 131 1.36 -12.10 3.20
C THR A 131 2.01 -11.67 1.89
N LEU A 132 2.13 -10.36 1.69
CA LEU A 132 2.75 -9.71 0.55
C LEU A 132 4.15 -9.23 0.91
N THR A 133 5.18 -10.02 0.57
CA THR A 133 6.56 -9.53 0.70
C THR A 133 6.89 -8.59 -0.45
N VAL A 134 7.11 -7.32 -0.11
CA VAL A 134 7.49 -6.25 -1.04
C VAL A 134 8.91 -5.81 -0.70
N VAL A 135 9.86 -6.07 -1.59
CA VAL A 135 11.26 -5.66 -1.39
C VAL A 135 11.53 -4.37 -2.12
N HIS A 136 12.01 -3.37 -1.40
CA HIS A 136 12.38 -2.08 -1.95
C HIS A 136 13.89 -1.98 -2.05
N GLN A 137 14.36 -1.73 -3.26
CA GLN A 137 15.77 -1.66 -3.59
C GLN A 137 16.31 -0.28 -3.23
N THR A 138 17.19 -0.24 -2.24
CA THR A 138 17.80 1.01 -1.76
C THR A 138 19.29 1.01 -2.04
N THR A 139 19.91 2.19 -2.08
CA THR A 139 21.37 2.34 -2.20
C THR A 139 21.90 3.28 -1.12
N SER A 140 23.22 3.37 -0.97
CA SER A 140 23.83 4.37 -0.08
C SER A 140 23.60 5.82 -0.56
N LYS A 141 23.23 6.00 -1.83
CA LYS A 141 23.04 7.32 -2.46
C LYS A 141 21.59 7.70 -2.69
N GLY A 142 20.65 6.80 -2.38
CA GLY A 142 19.24 7.10 -2.56
C GLY A 142 18.35 5.87 -2.64
N GLY A 143 17.10 6.12 -3.05
CA GLY A 143 16.02 5.15 -2.96
C GLY A 143 15.37 5.17 -1.58
N ASN A 144 15.47 6.27 -0.83
CA ASN A 144 14.71 6.46 0.41
C ASN A 144 14.41 7.94 0.61
N LYS A 145 13.13 8.29 0.75
CA LYS A 145 12.70 9.66 1.07
C LYS A 145 13.14 10.72 0.04
N GLU A 146 13.38 10.33 -1.22
CA GLU A 146 13.77 11.24 -2.32
C GLU A 146 12.77 12.38 -2.54
N GLY A 147 11.49 12.12 -2.26
CA GLY A 147 10.41 13.12 -2.27
C GLY A 147 10.72 14.39 -1.48
N PHE A 148 11.54 14.29 -0.42
CA PHE A 148 11.91 15.39 0.47
C PHE A 148 13.08 16.25 -0.04
N ALA A 149 13.82 15.78 -1.05
CA ALA A 149 14.92 16.53 -1.66
C ALA A 149 14.44 17.44 -2.80
N HIS A 150 13.25 17.20 -3.35
CA HIS A 150 12.72 18.00 -4.46
C HIS A 150 12.35 19.44 -4.05
N LEU A 151 12.60 20.39 -4.97
CA LEU A 151 12.24 21.81 -4.79
C LEU A 151 10.75 22.00 -4.46
N ASN A 152 9.87 21.25 -5.12
CA ASN A 152 8.41 21.30 -4.93
C ASN A 152 7.88 20.23 -3.97
N LYS A 153 8.67 19.78 -2.99
CA LYS A 153 8.28 18.74 -2.01
C LYS A 153 6.97 19.01 -1.26
N LYS A 154 6.57 20.27 -1.12
CA LYS A 154 5.35 20.69 -0.41
C LYS A 154 4.09 20.76 -1.29
N TYR A 155 4.21 20.49 -2.59
CA TYR A 155 3.11 20.68 -3.54
C TYR A 155 1.81 20.01 -3.12
N ASN A 156 1.85 18.75 -2.68
CA ASN A 156 0.65 18.02 -2.26
C ASN A 156 0.02 18.64 -1.00
N PHE A 157 0.83 19.08 -0.03
CA PHE A 157 0.32 19.78 1.16
C PHE A 157 -0.33 21.12 0.82
N GLU A 158 0.24 21.86 -0.13
CA GLU A 158 -0.32 23.13 -0.63
C GLU A 158 -1.61 22.90 -1.42
N LEU A 159 -1.67 21.83 -2.23
CA LEU A 159 -2.89 21.40 -2.90
C LEU A 159 -4.00 21.05 -1.89
N MET A 160 -3.69 20.26 -0.86
CA MET A 160 -4.66 19.92 0.19
C MET A 160 -5.20 21.15 0.92
N GLN A 161 -4.34 22.14 1.21
CA GLN A 161 -4.76 23.39 1.83
C GLN A 161 -5.70 24.20 0.92
N ARG A 162 -5.35 24.37 -0.37
CA ARG A 162 -6.19 25.07 -1.35
C ARG A 162 -7.56 24.42 -1.51
N LEU A 163 -7.59 23.09 -1.53
CA LEU A 163 -8.81 22.28 -1.63
C LEU A 163 -9.53 22.10 -0.28
N LYS A 164 -8.99 22.65 0.82
CA LYS A 164 -9.54 22.54 2.18
C LYS A 164 -9.82 21.08 2.60
N LEU A 165 -8.93 20.17 2.21
CA LEU A 165 -9.11 18.75 2.49
C LEU A 165 -8.88 18.42 3.97
N PRO A 166 -9.61 17.44 4.52
CA PRO A 166 -9.41 16.99 5.90
C PRO A 166 -7.99 16.45 6.08
N LYS A 167 -7.40 16.70 7.24
CA LYS A 167 -6.09 16.13 7.62
C LYS A 167 -6.27 14.66 7.96
N ARG A 168 -5.95 13.78 7.01
CA ARG A 168 -6.16 12.32 7.14
C ARG A 168 -4.88 11.51 7.38
N PHE A 169 -3.70 12.14 7.45
CA PHE A 169 -2.40 11.44 7.54
C PHE A 169 -2.31 10.36 8.63
N LEU A 170 -2.69 10.66 9.87
CA LEU A 170 -2.66 9.68 10.98
C LEU A 170 -3.60 8.49 10.77
N HIS A 171 -4.67 8.67 10.00
CA HIS A 171 -5.60 7.60 9.67
C HIS A 171 -5.07 6.74 8.52
N GLY A 172 -4.08 7.24 7.78
CA GLY A 172 -3.48 6.55 6.65
C GLY A 172 -2.22 5.77 6.96
N LEU A 173 -1.96 5.48 8.24
CA LEU A 173 -0.90 4.57 8.64
C LEU A 173 -1.33 3.13 8.32
N THR A 174 -0.40 2.28 7.90
CA THR A 174 -0.68 0.87 7.59
C THR A 174 -1.30 0.14 8.78
N THR A 175 -0.83 0.45 9.99
CA THR A 175 -1.35 -0.12 11.25
C THR A 175 -2.76 0.31 11.59
N CYS A 176 -3.29 1.34 10.93
CA CYS A 176 -4.67 1.75 11.09
C CYS A 176 -5.65 1.02 10.18
N ALA A 177 -5.20 0.25 9.18
CA ALA A 177 -6.09 -0.54 8.32
C ALA A 177 -6.94 -1.51 9.15
N GLU A 178 -8.25 -1.51 8.92
CA GLU A 178 -9.23 -2.30 9.67
C GLU A 178 -9.09 -3.80 9.45
N TRP A 179 -8.53 -4.19 8.32
CA TRP A 179 -8.34 -5.58 7.94
C TRP A 179 -6.87 -5.84 7.72
N ARG A 180 -6.44 -7.07 7.99
CA ARG A 180 -5.11 -7.55 7.61
C ARG A 180 -5.17 -8.95 7.05
N THR A 181 -4.27 -9.25 6.12
CA THR A 181 -4.00 -10.62 5.73
C THR A 181 -2.81 -11.15 6.50
N PHE A 182 -2.84 -12.43 6.89
CA PHE A 182 -1.74 -13.11 7.56
C PHE A 182 -1.68 -14.59 7.13
N ARG A 183 -0.54 -15.25 7.37
CA ARG A 183 -0.41 -16.70 7.15
C ARG A 183 -0.60 -17.45 8.46
N THR A 184 -1.48 -18.45 8.48
CA THR A 184 -1.66 -19.29 9.65
C THR A 184 -0.38 -20.09 9.96
N ILE A 185 -0.13 -20.36 11.25
CA ILE A 185 1.09 -21.05 11.68
C ILE A 185 1.13 -22.49 11.16
N LYS A 186 0.01 -23.22 11.27
CA LYS A 186 -0.05 -24.66 10.97
C LYS A 186 -0.15 -24.96 9.48
N THR A 187 -1.06 -24.30 8.77
CA THR A 187 -1.38 -24.64 7.37
C THR A 187 -0.74 -23.69 6.37
N ARG A 188 -0.11 -22.59 6.83
CA ARG A 188 0.47 -21.53 5.99
C ARG A 188 -0.52 -20.90 5.00
N ARG A 189 -1.82 -21.12 5.22
CA ARG A 189 -2.90 -20.53 4.43
C ARG A 189 -3.01 -19.05 4.75
N ILE A 190 -3.34 -18.27 3.72
CA ILE A 190 -3.68 -16.87 3.90
C ILE A 190 -5.08 -16.79 4.51
N GLU A 191 -5.23 -15.91 5.49
CA GLU A 191 -6.52 -15.54 6.07
C GLU A 191 -6.65 -14.02 6.13
N LEU A 192 -7.90 -13.52 6.04
CA LEU A 192 -8.25 -12.11 6.18
C LEU A 192 -9.02 -11.95 7.49
N VAL A 193 -8.52 -11.08 8.37
CA VAL A 193 -9.14 -10.83 9.68
C VAL A 193 -9.32 -9.34 9.92
N ARG A 194 -10.42 -8.99 10.58
CA ARG A 194 -10.65 -7.63 11.07
C ARG A 194 -9.85 -7.41 12.34
N ARG A 195 -9.09 -6.31 12.42
CA ARG A 195 -8.35 -5.89 13.60
C ARG A 195 -9.29 -5.39 14.70
N ASP A 196 -9.09 -5.89 15.90
CA ASP A 196 -9.70 -5.43 17.15
C ASP A 196 -8.74 -4.56 17.99
N ASP A 197 -7.46 -4.50 17.59
CA ASP A 197 -6.34 -3.88 18.28
C ASP A 197 -5.95 -2.49 17.74
N LEU A 198 -6.82 -1.85 16.96
CA LEU A 198 -6.52 -0.54 16.38
C LEU A 198 -6.28 0.53 17.47
N HIS A 199 -5.16 1.25 17.34
CA HIS A 199 -4.84 2.35 18.24
C HIS A 199 -5.96 3.41 18.24
N LYS A 200 -6.23 4.04 19.38
CA LYS A 200 -7.31 5.04 19.54
C LYS A 200 -7.26 6.19 18.52
N ASN A 201 -6.06 6.54 18.05
CA ASN A 201 -5.86 7.59 17.05
C ASN A 201 -6.28 7.18 15.63
N CYS A 202 -6.50 5.89 15.37
CA CYS A 202 -6.99 5.38 14.09
C CYS A 202 -8.51 5.57 13.92
N LYS A 203 -9.23 5.97 14.98
CA LYS A 203 -10.69 6.17 14.95
C LYS A 203 -11.05 7.33 14.03
N CYS A 204 -11.77 7.03 12.96
CA CYS A 204 -12.38 8.04 12.11
C CYS A 204 -13.49 8.77 12.89
N LYS A 205 -13.36 10.10 13.04
CA LYS A 205 -14.45 10.93 13.54
C LYS A 205 -15.49 11.07 12.42
N LYS A 206 -16.72 10.67 12.72
CA LYS A 206 -17.89 10.93 11.87
C LYS A 206 -18.25 12.42 11.89
#